data_AF-A0A0P1G2T8-F1
#
_entry.id   AF-A0A0P1G2T8-F1
#
_cell.length_a   1.000
_cell.length_b   1.000
_cell.length_c   1.000
_cell.angle_alpha   90.00
_cell.angle_beta   90.00
_cell.angle_gamma   90.00
#
_symmetry.space_group_name_H-M   'P 1'
#
loop_
_entity.id
_entity.type
_entity.pdbx_description
1 polymer ?
#
loop_
_entity_poly.entity_id
_entity_poly.type
_entity_poly.pdbx_seq_one_letter_code
_entity_poly.pdbx_strand_id
1 'polypeptide(L)'
;MAQEAQVRLHIYDAAEAPVSVILRQGPSKHTRMIFWDRRDDSFIDGQWTKHKVYLDRCDLSPDGRYFIYFQLNNRWKDASAGSYTAISRPPYFTALALYPQGDTWGGGGYFVSNTDYVIRTSDDNRDIIGRAPELRRIASDTVDPRSLCASFYSPRRFAAKGGRLYELTEDANEGRLIRDFTNMQFERIRAPYDWRNNEKKGLA
;
A
#
# COMPACT_ATOMS: atom_id res chain seq x y z
N MET A 1 -19.78 -26.12 -0.79
CA MET A 1 -18.31 -26.16 -0.97
C MET A 1 -17.73 -24.93 -0.31
N ALA A 2 -17.01 -25.06 0.81
CA ALA A 2 -16.31 -23.92 1.40
C ALA A 2 -15.19 -23.50 0.45
N GLN A 3 -15.15 -22.22 0.05
CA GLN A 3 -14.03 -21.67 -0.70
C GLN A 3 -12.76 -21.88 0.13
N GLU A 4 -11.78 -22.63 -0.39
CA GLU A 4 -10.47 -22.74 0.25
C GLU A 4 -9.92 -21.35 0.51
N ALA A 5 -9.42 -21.12 1.74
CA ALA A 5 -8.82 -19.85 2.10
C ALA A 5 -7.61 -19.62 1.19
N GLN A 6 -7.74 -18.67 0.26
CA GLN A 6 -6.79 -18.46 -0.81
C GLN A 6 -6.00 -17.17 -0.57
N VAL A 7 -4.71 -17.20 -0.90
CA VAL A 7 -3.90 -15.98 -0.99
C VAL A 7 -4.37 -15.17 -2.20
N ARG A 8 -4.58 -13.87 -1.97
CA ARG A 8 -4.91 -12.89 -3.02
C ARG A 8 -3.77 -11.89 -3.13
N LEU A 9 -3.43 -11.52 -4.35
CA LEU A 9 -2.45 -10.48 -4.63
C LEU A 9 -3.20 -9.28 -5.20
N HIS A 10 -2.94 -8.11 -4.64
CA HIS A 10 -3.44 -6.83 -5.14
C HIS A 10 -2.22 -6.01 -5.55
N ILE A 11 -2.15 -5.63 -6.81
CA ILE A 11 -0.98 -5.01 -7.42
C ILE A 11 -1.32 -3.54 -7.70
N TYR A 12 -0.44 -2.65 -7.27
CA TYR A 12 -0.49 -1.21 -7.53
C TYR A 12 0.76 -0.85 -8.31
N ASP A 13 0.60 -0.37 -9.54
CA ASP A 13 1.70 -0.03 -10.43
C ASP A 13 2.04 1.46 -10.31
N ALA A 14 3.34 1.76 -10.27
CA ALA A 14 3.80 3.13 -10.33
C ALA A 14 3.64 3.65 -11.77
N ALA A 15 3.05 4.83 -11.92
CA ALA A 15 2.73 5.41 -13.22
C ALA A 15 3.95 5.94 -13.98
N GLU A 16 5.04 6.29 -13.29
CA GLU A 16 6.28 6.89 -13.83
C GLU A 16 7.53 6.03 -13.60
N ALA A 17 7.38 4.82 -13.05
CA ALA A 17 8.49 3.94 -12.72
C ALA A 17 8.17 2.46 -12.97
N PRO A 18 9.16 1.62 -13.30
CA PRO A 18 8.96 0.19 -13.51
C PRO A 18 8.87 -0.57 -12.18
N VAL A 19 8.15 -0.02 -11.20
CA VAL A 19 8.01 -0.60 -9.86
C VAL A 19 6.54 -0.77 -9.53
N SER A 20 6.25 -1.75 -8.68
CA SER A 20 4.90 -2.04 -8.21
C SER A 20 4.93 -2.41 -6.73
N VAL A 21 3.80 -2.18 -6.06
CA VAL A 21 3.54 -2.70 -4.72
C VAL A 21 2.54 -3.83 -4.82
N ILE A 22 2.86 -4.96 -4.19
CA ILE A 22 1.96 -6.10 -4.05
C ILE A 22 1.49 -6.17 -2.59
N LEU A 23 0.18 -6.10 -2.39
CA LEU A 23 -0.46 -6.50 -1.14
C LEU A 23 -0.87 -7.96 -1.22
N ARG A 24 -0.13 -8.82 -0.51
CA ARG A 24 -0.43 -10.24 -0.33
C ARG A 24 -1.39 -10.39 0.84
N GLN A 25 -2.65 -10.71 0.57
CA GLN A 25 -3.72 -10.89 1.57
C GLN A 25 -4.08 -12.37 1.73
N GLY A 26 -4.36 -12.83 2.96
CA GLY A 26 -4.85 -14.19 3.18
C GLY A 26 -3.73 -15.23 3.26
N PRO A 27 -4.03 -16.52 3.49
CA PRO A 27 -5.35 -17.04 3.85
C PRO A 27 -5.75 -16.67 5.30
N SER A 28 -4.79 -16.20 6.11
CA SER A 28 -5.05 -15.65 7.45
C SER A 28 -5.43 -14.16 7.39
N LYS A 29 -5.86 -13.56 8.51
CA LYS A 29 -6.17 -12.11 8.61
C LYS A 29 -4.93 -11.19 8.53
N HIS A 30 -3.90 -11.60 7.80
CA HIS A 30 -2.67 -10.85 7.61
C HIS A 30 -2.54 -10.38 6.17
N THR A 31 -2.02 -9.17 6.02
CA THR A 31 -1.59 -8.60 4.74
C THR A 31 -0.11 -8.32 4.80
N ARG A 32 0.64 -8.70 3.77
CA ARG A 32 2.05 -8.32 3.60
C ARG A 32 2.15 -7.32 2.47
N MET A 33 2.97 -6.27 2.67
CA MET A 33 3.38 -5.38 1.60
C MET A 33 4.70 -5.87 1.01
N ILE A 34 4.79 -5.92 -0.31
CA ILE A 34 5.95 -6.40 -1.05
C ILE A 34 6.25 -5.36 -2.14
N PHE A 35 7.51 -4.99 -2.28
CA PHE A 35 7.98 -4.15 -3.38
C PHE A 35 8.47 -5.07 -4.51
N TRP A 36 8.14 -4.71 -5.75
CA TRP A 36 8.50 -5.45 -6.95
C TRP A 36 9.13 -4.49 -7.96
N ASP A 37 10.38 -4.76 -8.34
CA ASP A 37 11.03 -4.12 -9.48
C ASP A 37 10.73 -4.95 -10.74
N ARG A 38 10.04 -4.36 -11.71
CA ARG A 38 9.61 -5.03 -12.94
C ARG A 38 10.67 -5.05 -14.02
N ARG A 39 11.87 -4.48 -13.79
CA ARG A 39 12.98 -4.54 -14.75
C ARG A 39 13.62 -5.92 -14.78
N ASP A 40 13.82 -6.49 -13.59
CA ASP A 40 14.53 -7.75 -13.38
C ASP A 40 13.71 -8.77 -12.55
N ASP A 41 12.46 -8.44 -12.25
CA ASP A 41 11.58 -9.21 -11.38
C ASP A 41 12.19 -9.48 -9.98
N SER A 42 12.94 -8.51 -9.46
CA SER A 42 13.41 -8.53 -8.08
C SER A 42 12.32 -8.09 -7.10
N PHE A 43 12.31 -8.71 -5.92
CA PHE A 43 11.30 -8.45 -4.90
C PHE A 43 11.93 -8.17 -3.54
N ILE A 44 11.35 -7.21 -2.82
CA ILE A 44 11.68 -6.94 -1.42
C ILE A 44 10.43 -7.22 -0.59
N ASP A 45 10.49 -8.30 0.18
CA ASP A 45 9.39 -8.68 1.06
C ASP A 45 9.37 -7.80 2.31
N GLY A 46 8.29 -7.07 2.52
CA GLY A 46 8.21 -6.08 3.58
C GLY A 46 7.31 -6.45 4.74
N GLN A 47 6.73 -5.42 5.37
CA GLN A 47 6.01 -5.54 6.63
C GLN A 47 4.71 -6.32 6.50
N TRP A 48 4.40 -7.03 7.58
CA TRP A 48 3.11 -7.63 7.85
C TRP A 48 2.23 -6.70 8.68
N THR A 49 0.95 -6.67 8.38
CA THR A 49 -0.10 -6.12 9.23
C THR A 49 -1.18 -7.17 9.49
N LYS A 50 -1.69 -7.22 10.72
CA LYS A 50 -2.84 -8.07 11.11
C LYS A 50 -4.18 -7.32 11.05
N HIS A 51 -4.13 -6.05 10.67
CA HIS A 51 -5.27 -5.17 10.60
C HIS A 51 -5.86 -5.20 9.19
N LYS A 52 -7.15 -4.87 9.07
CA LYS A 52 -7.84 -4.92 7.78
C LYS A 52 -7.40 -3.73 6.93
N VAL A 53 -6.79 -4.01 5.79
CA VAL A 53 -6.49 -3.02 4.74
C VAL A 53 -7.63 -3.02 3.73
N TYR A 54 -8.14 -1.84 3.39
CA TYR A 54 -9.16 -1.66 2.35
C TYR A 54 -8.45 -1.44 1.01
N LEU A 55 -8.42 -2.50 0.21
CA LEU A 55 -7.59 -2.61 -0.99
C LEU A 55 -8.07 -1.67 -2.12
N ASP A 56 -9.34 -1.31 -2.12
CA ASP A 56 -9.96 -0.32 -3.01
C ASP A 56 -9.66 1.14 -2.60
N ARG A 57 -8.93 1.33 -1.50
CA ARG A 57 -8.63 2.64 -0.88
C ARG A 57 -7.12 2.82 -0.65
N CYS A 58 -6.33 2.22 -1.53
CA CYS A 58 -4.88 2.34 -1.55
C CYS A 58 -4.42 2.90 -2.90
N ASP A 59 -3.25 3.53 -2.90
CA ASP A 59 -2.65 4.07 -4.11
C ASP A 59 -1.13 4.15 -3.98
N LEU A 60 -0.43 4.07 -5.11
CA LEU A 60 1.04 4.15 -5.20
C LEU A 60 1.41 5.46 -5.91
N SER A 61 2.37 6.21 -5.37
CA SER A 61 2.83 7.44 -6.03
C SER A 61 3.37 7.14 -7.43
N PRO A 62 3.33 8.11 -8.37
CA PRO A 62 3.77 7.86 -9.75
C PRO A 62 5.22 7.35 -9.83
N ASP A 63 6.13 7.85 -9.01
CA ASP A 63 7.52 7.39 -8.89
C ASP A 63 7.72 6.11 -8.05
N GLY A 64 6.64 5.58 -7.44
CA GLY A 64 6.63 4.38 -6.63
C GLY A 64 7.25 4.51 -5.23
N ARG A 65 7.58 5.73 -4.78
CA ARG A 65 8.27 5.96 -3.50
C ARG A 65 7.36 5.99 -2.28
N TYR A 66 6.07 6.29 -2.46
CA TYR A 66 5.11 6.42 -1.37
C TYR A 66 3.85 5.62 -1.63
N PHE A 67 3.25 5.11 -0.56
CA PHE A 67 2.03 4.31 -0.63
C PHE A 67 0.98 4.85 0.34
N ILE A 68 -0.19 5.18 -0.20
CA ILE A 68 -1.39 5.50 0.57
C ILE A 68 -2.14 4.20 0.84
N TYR A 69 -2.61 4.02 2.08
CA TYR A 69 -3.48 2.91 2.43
C TYR A 69 -4.49 3.31 3.51
N PHE A 70 -5.70 2.74 3.41
CA PHE A 70 -6.71 2.84 4.45
C PHE A 70 -6.77 1.55 5.28
N GLN A 71 -6.75 1.70 6.60
CA GLN A 71 -6.71 0.56 7.51
C GLN A 71 -7.70 0.70 8.67
N LEU A 72 -8.40 -0.39 8.99
CA LEU A 72 -9.23 -0.54 10.19
C LEU A 72 -8.45 -1.36 11.23
N ASN A 73 -8.14 -0.75 12.37
CA ASN A 73 -7.42 -1.39 13.47
C ASN A 73 -8.29 -1.68 14.72
N ASN A 74 -9.54 -1.19 14.76
CA ASN A 74 -10.50 -1.33 15.86
C ASN A 74 -10.05 -0.75 17.21
N ARG A 75 -9.05 0.14 17.21
CA ARG A 75 -8.57 0.86 18.40
C ARG A 75 -9.26 2.21 18.53
N TRP A 76 -10.55 2.19 18.84
CA TRP A 76 -11.41 3.38 18.87
C TRP A 76 -11.01 4.45 19.90
N LYS A 77 -10.28 4.04 20.95
CA LYS A 77 -9.84 4.93 22.02
C LYS A 77 -8.43 5.51 21.81
N ASP A 78 -7.68 4.99 20.85
CA ASP A 78 -6.31 5.46 20.56
C ASP A 78 -6.37 6.66 19.60
N ALA A 79 -5.24 7.35 19.44
CA ALA A 79 -5.10 8.50 18.55
C ALA A 79 -5.47 8.21 17.08
N SER A 80 -5.52 6.94 16.66
CA SER A 80 -5.96 6.56 15.32
C SER A 80 -7.49 6.46 15.16
N ALA A 81 -8.28 6.66 16.23
CA ALA A 81 -9.75 6.57 16.20
C ALA A 81 -10.30 5.28 15.54
N GLY A 82 -9.64 4.14 15.73
CA GLY A 82 -10.07 2.84 15.20
C GLY A 82 -9.91 2.59 13.70
N SER A 83 -9.80 3.62 12.87
CA SER A 83 -9.54 3.55 11.43
C SER A 83 -8.79 4.78 10.96
N TYR A 84 -7.94 4.65 9.95
CA TYR A 84 -7.12 5.75 9.47
C TYR A 84 -6.65 5.58 8.03
N THR A 85 -6.39 6.71 7.37
CA THR A 85 -5.54 6.75 6.17
C THR A 85 -4.11 7.00 6.59
N ALA A 86 -3.15 6.30 6.00
CA ALA A 86 -1.73 6.54 6.24
C ALA A 86 -0.95 6.58 4.94
N ILE A 87 0.19 7.27 4.99
CA ILE A 87 1.20 7.28 3.93
C ILE A 87 2.46 6.63 4.48
N SER A 88 3.06 5.72 3.72
CA SER A 88 4.33 5.07 4.07
C SER A 88 5.26 5.00 2.85
N ARG A 89 6.48 4.49 3.04
CA ARG A 89 7.34 4.07 1.94
C ARG A 89 7.20 2.56 1.77
N PRO A 90 7.02 2.05 0.53
CA PRO A 90 7.13 0.62 0.28
C PRO A 90 8.48 0.05 0.75
N PRO A 91 8.54 -1.22 1.18
CA PRO A 91 7.42 -2.14 1.38
C PRO A 91 6.89 -2.14 2.84
N TYR A 92 6.70 -0.99 3.46
CA TYR A 92 6.37 -0.90 4.89
C TYR A 92 4.97 -0.33 5.16
N PHE A 93 4.31 -0.81 6.23
CA PHE A 93 3.10 -0.20 6.83
C PHE A 93 3.45 0.78 7.95
N THR A 94 4.72 1.17 8.08
CA THR A 94 5.14 2.17 9.06
C THR A 94 4.83 3.54 8.48
N ALA A 95 3.90 4.23 9.12
CA ALA A 95 3.37 5.50 8.65
C ALA A 95 4.37 6.65 8.82
N LEU A 96 4.55 7.43 7.75
CA LEU A 96 5.16 8.76 7.73
C LEU A 96 4.12 9.86 7.98
N ALA A 97 2.89 9.65 7.54
CA ALA A 97 1.72 10.47 7.82
C ALA A 97 0.53 9.59 8.22
N LEU A 98 -0.32 10.05 9.14
CA LEU A 98 -1.53 9.33 9.57
C LEU A 98 -2.68 10.30 9.86
N TYR A 99 -3.83 10.02 9.25
CA TYR A 99 -5.07 10.76 9.37
C TYR A 99 -6.15 9.88 10.03
N PRO A 100 -6.50 10.12 11.30
CA PRO A 100 -7.55 9.37 11.99
C PRO A 100 -8.91 9.57 11.32
N GLN A 101 -9.70 8.51 11.12
CA GLN A 101 -11.00 8.58 10.44
C GLN A 101 -12.18 8.38 11.40
N GLY A 102 -12.14 7.45 12.35
CA GLY A 102 -13.26 7.22 13.29
C GLY A 102 -14.37 6.31 12.77
N ASP A 103 -14.41 6.02 11.47
CA ASP A 103 -15.41 5.17 10.81
C ASP A 103 -14.84 4.49 9.54
N THR A 104 -15.69 3.84 8.75
CA THR A 104 -15.31 3.29 7.43
C THR A 104 -16.15 3.84 6.28
N TRP A 105 -16.85 4.95 6.49
CA TRP A 105 -17.71 5.62 5.49
C TRP A 105 -16.90 6.52 4.55
N GLY A 106 -15.65 6.83 4.90
CA GLY A 106 -14.65 7.48 4.05
C GLY A 106 -13.26 6.86 4.17
N GLY A 107 -12.22 7.68 4.01
CA GLY A 107 -10.82 7.26 4.11
C GLY A 107 -10.22 6.75 2.79
N GLY A 108 -8.93 6.46 2.84
CA GLY A 108 -8.08 6.30 1.66
C GLY A 108 -7.67 7.64 1.07
N GLY A 109 -7.13 7.58 -0.14
CA GLY A 109 -6.59 8.73 -0.87
C GLY A 109 -5.96 8.28 -2.17
N TYR A 110 -5.38 9.23 -2.89
CA TYR A 110 -4.64 8.99 -4.12
C TYR A 110 -3.56 10.05 -4.31
N PHE A 111 -2.51 9.71 -5.04
CA PHE A 111 -1.48 10.64 -5.45
C PHE A 111 -1.89 11.39 -6.72
N VAL A 112 -1.63 12.69 -6.73
CA VAL A 112 -1.83 13.56 -7.89
C VAL A 112 -0.51 13.76 -8.64
N SER A 113 0.60 13.75 -7.91
CA SER A 113 1.95 13.80 -8.43
C SER A 113 2.89 13.04 -7.48
N ASN A 114 4.19 13.09 -7.73
CA ASN A 114 5.20 12.52 -6.83
C ASN A 114 5.23 13.17 -5.43
N THR A 115 4.65 14.36 -5.29
CA THR A 115 4.66 15.11 -4.03
C THR A 115 3.27 15.51 -3.54
N ASP A 116 2.27 15.58 -4.42
CA ASP A 116 0.93 16.01 -4.07
C ASP A 116 -0.03 14.84 -3.93
N TYR A 117 -0.87 14.86 -2.91
CA TYR A 117 -1.87 13.82 -2.67
C TYR A 117 -3.17 14.39 -2.11
N VAL A 118 -4.24 13.61 -2.30
CA VAL A 118 -5.55 13.85 -1.72
C VAL A 118 -5.87 12.71 -0.76
N ILE A 119 -6.46 13.02 0.39
CA ILE A 119 -7.10 12.02 1.25
C ILE A 119 -8.62 12.20 1.20
N ARG A 120 -9.35 11.09 1.20
CA ARG A 120 -10.82 11.08 1.11
C ARG A 120 -11.47 11.17 2.49
N THR A 121 -11.11 12.23 3.22
CA THR A 121 -11.66 12.60 4.53
C THR A 121 -11.75 14.12 4.60
N SER A 122 -12.26 14.67 5.69
CA SER A 122 -12.42 16.12 5.84
C SER A 122 -11.08 16.86 5.76
N ASP A 123 -11.08 18.08 5.21
CA ASP A 123 -9.87 18.90 5.03
C ASP A 123 -9.28 19.44 6.34
N ASP A 124 -10.07 19.48 7.41
CA ASP A 124 -9.61 19.78 8.76
C ASP A 124 -8.87 18.61 9.43
N ASN A 125 -8.92 17.41 8.85
CA ASN A 125 -8.24 16.23 9.37
C ASN A 125 -6.72 16.38 9.24
N ARG A 126 -6.01 16.33 10.37
CA ARG A 126 -4.57 16.63 10.42
C ARG A 126 -3.75 15.35 10.45
N ASP A 127 -2.57 15.43 9.84
CA ASP A 127 -1.53 14.43 10.03
C ASP A 127 -1.03 14.47 11.47
N ILE A 128 -1.19 13.37 12.20
CA ILE A 128 -0.75 13.27 13.60
C ILE A 128 0.68 12.74 13.75
N ILE A 129 1.37 12.38 12.65
CA ILE A 129 2.76 11.92 12.65
C ILE A 129 3.72 13.00 12.14
N GLY A 130 3.40 13.67 11.03
CA GLY A 130 4.17 14.83 10.54
C GLY A 130 5.57 14.50 10.03
N ARG A 131 5.79 13.31 9.45
CA ARG A 131 7.12 12.85 8.99
C ARG A 131 7.22 12.63 7.49
N ALA A 132 6.31 13.21 6.72
CA ALA A 132 6.39 13.30 5.25
C ALA A 132 6.50 14.78 4.79
N PRO A 133 7.53 15.53 5.21
CA PRO A 133 7.67 16.96 4.86
C PRO A 133 7.79 17.22 3.35
N GLU A 134 8.19 16.21 2.58
CA GLU A 134 8.28 16.25 1.12
C GLU A 134 6.94 16.10 0.42
N LEU A 135 5.88 15.72 1.14
CA LEU A 135 4.55 15.51 0.59
C LEU A 135 3.61 16.64 1.02
N ARG A 136 2.76 17.07 0.08
CA ARG A 136 1.77 18.12 0.28
C ARG A 136 0.37 17.57 0.07
N ARG A 137 -0.47 17.67 1.10
CA ARG A 137 -1.91 17.45 0.96
C ARG A 137 -2.51 18.60 0.17
N ILE A 138 -3.29 18.28 -0.86
CA ILE A 138 -4.11 19.25 -1.59
C ILE A 138 -5.61 18.95 -1.38
N ALA A 139 -6.46 19.93 -1.65
CA ALA A 139 -7.91 19.81 -1.46
C ALA A 139 -8.52 18.90 -2.53
N SER A 140 -9.52 18.11 -2.15
CA SER A 140 -10.11 17.08 -3.04
C SER A 140 -10.86 17.63 -4.26
N ASP A 141 -11.25 18.90 -4.23
CA ASP A 141 -11.95 19.63 -5.29
C ASP A 141 -11.00 20.25 -6.33
N THR A 142 -9.69 20.28 -6.06
CA THR A 142 -8.71 20.94 -6.93
C THR A 142 -8.23 20.09 -8.10
N VAL A 143 -8.59 18.81 -8.19
CA VAL A 143 -8.08 17.89 -9.22
C VAL A 143 -9.18 17.00 -9.78
N ASP A 144 -9.30 16.92 -11.11
CA ASP A 144 -10.12 15.92 -11.77
C ASP A 144 -9.47 14.53 -11.61
N PRO A 145 -10.10 13.57 -10.94
CA PRO A 145 -9.56 12.22 -10.80
C PRO A 145 -9.26 11.53 -12.14
N ARG A 146 -9.84 12.00 -13.25
CA ARG A 146 -9.62 11.48 -14.60
C ARG A 146 -8.35 11.99 -15.28
N SER A 147 -7.71 13.04 -14.77
CA SER A 147 -6.53 13.64 -15.41
C SER A 147 -5.19 12.99 -15.01
N LEU A 148 -5.21 11.99 -14.13
CA LEU A 148 -4.00 11.38 -13.54
C LEU A 148 -3.36 10.27 -14.40
N CYS A 149 -3.84 10.07 -15.63
CA CYS A 149 -3.41 8.96 -16.47
C CYS A 149 -2.26 9.36 -17.39
N ALA A 150 -1.04 9.41 -16.86
CA ALA A 150 0.14 9.10 -17.65
C ALA A 150 0.49 7.64 -17.34
N SER A 151 -0.10 6.69 -18.06
CA SER A 151 0.32 5.30 -17.89
C SER A 151 1.72 5.14 -18.48
N PHE A 152 2.69 4.70 -17.68
CA PHE A 152 3.84 4.00 -18.24
C PHE A 152 3.30 2.81 -19.02
N TYR A 153 3.41 2.86 -20.34
CA TYR A 153 3.11 1.72 -21.18
C TYR A 153 4.16 0.64 -20.90
N SER A 154 3.82 -0.31 -20.03
CA SER A 154 4.57 -1.56 -19.90
C SER A 154 4.03 -2.54 -20.94
N PRO A 155 4.86 -3.00 -21.90
CA PRO A 155 4.43 -4.04 -22.83
C PRO A 155 4.18 -5.38 -22.12
N ARG A 156 4.80 -5.58 -20.95
CA ARG A 156 4.63 -6.77 -20.12
C ARG A 156 3.27 -6.71 -19.43
N ARG A 157 2.48 -7.78 -19.60
CA ARG A 157 1.18 -7.97 -18.95
C ARG A 157 1.30 -9.04 -17.87
N PHE A 158 0.58 -8.87 -16.77
CA PHE A 158 0.69 -9.74 -15.60
C PHE A 158 -0.67 -10.23 -15.13
N ALA A 159 -0.69 -11.41 -14.51
CA ALA A 159 -1.86 -11.97 -13.86
C ALA A 159 -1.52 -12.52 -12.49
N ALA A 160 -2.44 -12.33 -11.54
CA ALA A 160 -2.38 -12.95 -10.23
C ALA A 160 -3.46 -14.02 -10.12
N LYS A 161 -3.05 -15.27 -9.85
CA LYS A 161 -3.97 -16.40 -9.65
C LYS A 161 -3.56 -17.21 -8.44
N GLY A 162 -4.42 -17.22 -7.42
CA GLY A 162 -4.23 -18.02 -6.21
C GLY A 162 -2.92 -17.79 -5.47
N GLY A 163 -2.50 -16.52 -5.35
CA GLY A 163 -1.26 -16.16 -4.66
C GLY A 163 0.00 -16.33 -5.52
N ARG A 164 -0.14 -16.61 -6.82
CA ARG A 164 0.97 -16.69 -7.76
C ARG A 164 0.89 -15.57 -8.77
N LEU A 165 2.05 -15.00 -9.09
CA LEU A 165 2.21 -13.95 -10.08
C LEU A 165 2.78 -14.56 -11.37
N TYR A 166 2.13 -14.25 -12.48
CA TYR A 166 2.51 -14.72 -13.81
C TYR A 166 2.74 -13.53 -14.73
N GLU A 167 3.72 -13.64 -15.60
CA GLU A 167 3.81 -12.87 -16.83
C GLU A 167 2.98 -13.55 -17.90
N LEU A 168 2.05 -12.81 -18.50
CA LEU A 168 1.23 -13.32 -19.59
C LEU A 168 2.06 -13.36 -20.86
N THR A 169 2.01 -14.48 -21.57
CA THR A 169 2.55 -14.59 -22.93
C THR A 169 1.47 -14.26 -23.95
N GLU A 170 1.81 -14.28 -25.25
CA GLU A 170 0.82 -14.12 -26.32
C GLU A 170 -0.24 -15.23 -26.29
N ASP A 171 0.10 -16.40 -25.75
CA ASP A 171 -0.87 -17.45 -25.44
C ASP A 171 -1.53 -17.17 -24.08
N ALA A 172 -2.82 -16.82 -24.12
CA ALA A 172 -3.61 -16.53 -22.92
C ALA A 172 -3.72 -17.71 -21.94
N ASN A 173 -3.37 -18.93 -22.36
CA ASN A 173 -3.37 -20.12 -21.52
C ASN A 173 -2.00 -20.43 -20.88
N GLU A 174 -0.92 -19.78 -21.32
CA GLU A 174 0.43 -20.00 -20.81
C GLU A 174 1.01 -18.71 -20.20
N GLY A 175 1.00 -18.63 -18.88
CA GLY A 175 1.70 -17.58 -18.14
C GLY A 175 3.02 -18.10 -17.57
N ARG A 176 4.12 -17.37 -17.77
CA ARG A 176 5.40 -17.68 -17.10
C ARG A 176 5.27 -17.32 -15.63
N LEU A 177 5.42 -18.29 -14.73
CA LEU A 177 5.44 -18.03 -13.29
C LEU A 177 6.63 -17.12 -12.95
N ILE A 178 6.35 -15.94 -12.41
CA ILE A 178 7.37 -15.03 -11.88
C ILE A 178 7.69 -15.43 -10.44
N ARG A 179 6.65 -15.56 -9.59
CA ARG A 179 6.82 -15.86 -8.17
C ARG A 179 5.57 -16.45 -7.53
N ASP A 180 5.76 -17.42 -6.63
CA ASP A 180 4.72 -17.99 -5.77
C ASP A 180 4.78 -17.36 -4.36
N PHE A 181 3.68 -16.75 -3.91
CA PHE A 181 3.54 -16.07 -2.61
C PHE A 181 2.66 -16.83 -1.61
N THR A 182 2.31 -18.08 -1.91
CA THR A 182 1.36 -18.85 -1.09
C THR A 182 1.92 -19.15 0.29
N ASN A 183 3.15 -19.66 0.37
CA ASN A 183 3.77 -20.21 1.58
C ASN A 183 4.72 -19.25 2.33
N MET A 184 4.46 -17.95 2.26
CA MET A 184 5.26 -16.95 2.98
C MET A 184 5.11 -17.10 4.50
N GLN A 185 6.25 -17.21 5.19
CA GLN A 185 6.28 -17.20 6.65
C GLN A 185 6.19 -15.79 7.20
N PHE A 186 5.59 -15.65 8.39
CA PHE A 186 5.61 -14.39 9.10
C PHE A 186 7.05 -14.05 9.52
N GLU A 187 7.45 -12.83 9.24
CA GLU A 187 8.75 -12.30 9.64
C GLU A 187 8.55 -10.89 10.21
N ARG A 188 9.16 -10.62 11.35
CA ARG A 188 9.06 -9.30 11.96
C ARG A 188 10.03 -8.33 11.28
N ILE A 189 9.55 -7.67 10.23
CA ILE A 189 10.30 -6.65 9.50
C ILE A 189 10.02 -5.26 10.06
N ARG A 190 11.06 -4.46 10.24
CA ARG A 190 10.96 -3.07 10.69
C ARG A 190 11.36 -2.13 9.56
N ALA A 191 10.61 -1.03 9.43
CA ALA A 191 11.00 0.03 8.51
C ALA A 191 12.27 0.71 9.01
N PRO A 192 13.25 1.00 8.14
CA PRO A 192 14.49 1.68 8.54
C PRO A 192 14.23 3.09 9.08
N TYR A 193 13.10 3.71 8.73
CA TYR A 193 12.66 5.03 9.19
C TYR A 193 11.68 4.99 10.37
N ASP A 194 11.48 3.82 11.00
CA ASP A 194 10.60 3.70 12.17
C ASP A 194 11.17 4.45 13.39
N TRP A 195 10.53 5.57 13.74
CA TRP A 195 10.98 6.50 14.78
C TRP A 195 10.58 6.08 16.21
N ARG A 196 9.59 5.19 16.37
CA ARG A 196 8.93 4.89 17.67
C ARG A 196 9.84 4.28 18.74
N ASN A 197 11.05 3.83 18.39
CA ASN A 197 12.01 3.31 19.36
C ASN A 197 13.07 4.33 19.80
N ASN A 198 13.22 5.46 19.11
CA ASN A 198 14.15 6.50 19.54
C ASN A 198 13.61 7.24 20.79
N GLU A 199 12.28 7.31 20.93
CA GLU A 199 11.62 7.90 22.10
C GLU A 199 11.75 7.03 23.35
N LYS A 200 11.87 5.70 23.22
CA LYS A 200 12.11 4.81 24.36
C LYS A 200 13.53 4.84 24.90
N LYS A 201 14.49 5.39 24.15
CA LYS A 201 15.89 5.54 24.59
C LYS A 201 16.16 6.83 25.37
N GLY A 202 15.21 7.77 25.40
CA GLY A 202 15.31 9.05 26.14
C GLY A 202 14.62 9.06 27.50
N LEU A 203 14.19 7.89 28.00
CA LEU A 203 13.50 7.71 29.29
C LEU A 203 14.24 6.73 30.22
N ALA A 204 15.55 6.55 30.02
CA ALA A 204 16.42 5.81 30.93
C ALA A 204 17.35 6.77 31.67
#